data_AF-A0A6M5JE97-F1
#
_entry.id   AF-A0A6M5JE97-F1
#
_cell.length_a   1.000
_cell.length_b   1.000
_cell.length_c   1.000
_cell.angle_alpha   90.00
_cell.angle_beta   90.00
_cell.angle_gamma   90.00
#
_symmetry.space_group_name_H-M   'P 1'
#
loop_
_entity.id
_entity.type
_entity.pdbx_description
1 polymer ?
#
loop_
_entity_poly.entity_id
_entity_poly.type
_entity_poly.pdbx_seq_one_letter_code
_entity_poly.pdbx_strand_id
1 'polypeptide(L)' 'MILDGIGMPQHRGSYISGFRTACPDAEIAGVTHYVTARFGAKPSHVTAADVKGLRAQ' A
#
# COMPACT_ATOMS: atom_id res chain seq x y z
N MET A 1 -1.93 6.54 6.84
CA MET A 1 -1.03 6.11 5.75
C MET A 1 -1.41 4.69 5.37
N ILE A 2 -1.63 4.38 4.08
CA ILE A 2 -2.19 3.08 3.63
C ILE A 2 -1.40 1.85 4.12
N LEU A 3 -0.10 2.02 4.43
CA LEU A 3 0.75 0.95 4.96
C LEU A 3 0.33 0.45 6.34
N ASP A 4 -0.17 1.35 7.19
CA ASP A 4 -0.61 1.03 8.56
C ASP A 4 -2.05 0.52 8.62
N GLY A 5 -2.76 0.57 7.48
CA GLY A 5 -4.16 0.26 7.41
C GLY A 5 -5.05 1.42 7.88
N ILE A 6 -6.35 1.12 8.00
CA ILE A 6 -7.38 2.04 8.44
C ILE A 6 -8.36 1.28 9.33
N GLY A 7 -8.78 1.92 10.42
CA GLY A 7 -9.75 1.37 11.36
C GLY A 7 -9.21 0.21 12.20
N MET A 8 -10.09 -0.38 12.99
CA MET A 8 -9.82 -1.55 13.82
C MET A 8 -10.79 -2.67 13.42
N PRO A 9 -10.40 -3.95 13.50
CA PRO A 9 -11.25 -5.07 13.07
C PRO A 9 -12.57 -5.18 13.86
N GLN A 10 -12.65 -4.52 15.01
CA GLN A 10 -13.81 -4.48 15.90
C GLN A 10 -14.82 -3.37 15.53
N HIS A 11 -14.45 -2.45 14.64
CA HIS A 11 -15.28 -1.30 14.28
C HIS A 11 -16.20 -1.64 13.09
N ARG A 12 -17.48 -1.25 13.15
CA ARG A 12 -18.45 -1.43 12.04
C ARG A 12 -18.19 -0.56 10.78
N GLY A 13 -17.06 0.15 10.72
CA GLY A 13 -16.68 1.01 9.60
C GLY A 13 -15.75 0.31 8.60
N SER A 14 -15.25 1.06 7.61
CA SER A 14 -14.22 0.55 6.69
C SER A 14 -12.98 0.10 7.47
N TYR A 15 -12.58 -1.14 7.24
CA TYR A 15 -11.40 -1.74 7.82
C TYR A 15 -10.48 -2.21 6.70
N ILE A 16 -9.20 -1.83 6.77
CA ILE A 16 -8.13 -2.41 5.96
C ILE A 16 -6.96 -2.71 6.89
N SER A 17 -6.48 -3.94 6.90
CA SER A 17 -5.32 -4.32 7.71
C SER A 17 -4.08 -3.58 7.23
N GLY A 18 -3.17 -3.27 8.15
CA GLY A 18 -1.84 -2.79 7.78
C GLY A 18 -1.04 -3.85 7.03
N PHE A 19 -0.34 -3.44 5.99
CA PHE A 19 0.53 -4.30 5.17
C PHE A 19 2.01 -4.06 5.43
N ARG A 20 2.33 -3.10 6.32
CA ARG A 20 3.70 -2.67 6.65
C ARG A 20 4.62 -3.83 7.07
N THR A 21 4.12 -4.84 7.76
CA THR A 21 4.91 -6.00 8.22
C THR A 21 4.59 -7.28 7.46
N ALA A 22 3.46 -7.34 6.75
CA ALA A 22 2.97 -8.54 6.09
C ALA A 22 3.56 -8.75 4.68
N CYS A 23 3.89 -7.66 3.97
CA CYS A 23 4.41 -7.73 2.61
C CYS A 23 5.79 -7.07 2.51
N PRO A 24 6.73 -7.60 1.71
CA PRO A 24 7.98 -6.92 1.38
C PRO A 24 7.74 -5.70 0.47
N ASP A 25 8.67 -4.73 0.51
CA ASP A 25 8.55 -3.45 -0.23
C ASP A 25 8.38 -3.66 -1.74
N ALA A 26 9.06 -4.65 -2.31
CA ALA A 26 8.99 -4.99 -3.72
C ALA A 26 7.60 -5.50 -4.14
N GLU A 27 6.92 -6.25 -3.26
CA GLU A 27 5.56 -6.74 -3.53
C GLU A 27 4.56 -5.59 -3.48
N ILE A 28 4.69 -4.71 -2.49
CA ILE A 28 3.86 -3.51 -2.37
C ILE A 28 4.02 -2.62 -3.61
N ALA A 29 5.25 -2.39 -4.06
CA ALA A 29 5.53 -1.64 -5.29
C ALA A 29 4.91 -2.32 -6.52
N GLY A 30 5.06 -3.64 -6.66
CA GLY A 30 4.51 -4.40 -7.78
C GLY A 30 2.98 -4.35 -7.85
N VAL A 31 2.29 -4.56 -6.72
CA VAL A 31 0.83 -4.48 -6.65
C VAL A 31 0.33 -3.07 -6.96
N THR A 32 1.01 -2.05 -6.41
CA THR A 32 0.66 -0.64 -6.67
C THR A 32 0.79 -0.31 -8.15
N HIS A 33 1.89 -0.74 -8.77
CA HIS A 33 2.11 -0.58 -10.20
C HIS A 33 1.03 -1.29 -11.03
N TYR A 34 0.71 -2.56 -10.70
CA TYR A 34 -0.34 -3.31 -11.38
C TYR A 34 -1.71 -2.62 -11.31
N VAL A 35 -2.12 -2.19 -10.11
CA VAL A 35 -3.43 -1.55 -9.90
C VAL A 35 -3.52 -0.22 -10.63
N THR A 36 -2.49 0.62 -10.53
CA THR A 36 -2.50 1.94 -11.17
C THR A 36 -2.36 1.86 -12.69
N ALA A 37 -1.61 0.89 -13.22
CA ALA A 37 -1.53 0.66 -14.66
C ALA A 37 -2.85 0.12 -15.25
N ARG A 38 -3.59 -0.71 -14.51
CA ARG A 38 -4.81 -1.36 -15.02
C ARG A 38 -6.10 -0.60 -14.73
N PHE A 39 -6.17 0.09 -13.60
CA PHE A 39 -7.40 0.73 -13.09
C PHE A 39 -7.21 2.21 -12.76
N GLY A 40 -5.97 2.72 -12.77
CA GLY A 40 -5.69 4.12 -12.50
C GLY A 40 -5.95 5.01 -13.71
N ALA A 41 -6.36 6.25 -13.45
CA ALA A 41 -6.43 7.28 -14.51
C ALA A 41 -5.04 7.64 -15.05
N LYS A 42 -3.98 7.39 -14.26
CA LYS A 42 -2.57 7.57 -14.65
C LYS A 42 -1.74 6.39 -14.10
N PRO A 43 -0.87 5.79 -14.91
CA PRO A 43 0.09 4.79 -14.45
C PRO A 43 1.01 5.38 -13.37
N SER A 44 1.26 4.66 -12.29
CA SER A 44 2.16 5.10 -11.23
C SER A 44 3.47 4.31 -11.30
N HIS A 45 4.61 4.97 -11.14
CA HIS A 45 5.94 4.38 -11.11
C HIS A 45 6.46 4.30 -9.66
N VAL A 46 5.72 3.62 -8.78
CA VAL A 46 6.17 3.41 -7.40
C VAL A 46 7.24 2.32 -7.38
N THR A 47 8.42 2.64 -6.86
CA THR A 47 9.52 1.70 -6.68
C THR A 47 9.57 1.16 -5.25
N ALA A 48 10.30 0.06 -5.03
CA ALA A 48 10.54 -0.47 -3.69
C ALA A 48 11.26 0.55 -2.77
N ALA A 49 12.12 1.40 -3.33
CA ALA A 49 12.80 2.45 -2.58
C ALA A 49 11.83 3.53 -2.09
N ASP A 50 10.83 3.88 -2.90
CA ASP A 50 9.79 4.83 -2.51
C ASP A 50 8.94 4.27 -1.37
N VAL A 51 8.57 2.98 -1.45
CA VAL A 51 7.83 2.27 -0.39
C VAL A 51 8.65 2.25 0.90
N LYS A 52 9.96 1.98 0.82
CA LYS A 52 10.86 2.02 1.98
C LYS A 52 10.95 3.41 2.60
N GLY A 53 11.03 4.46 1.78
CA GLY A 53 11.03 5.85 2.26
C GLY A 53 9.72 6.22 2.95
N LEU A 54 8.60 5.75 2.40
CA LEU A 54 7.28 5.86 3.04
C LEU A 54 7.25 5.13 4.38
N ARG A 55 7.84 3.93 4.50
CA ARG A 55 7.92 3.23 5.80
C ARG A 55 8.73 3.96 6.87
N ALA A 56 9.67 4.81 6.49
CA ALA A 56 10.48 5.54 7.44
C ALA A 56 9.79 6.80 8.01
N GLN A 57 8.62 7.17 7.45
CA GLN A 57 7.75 8.25 7.94
C GLN A 57 6.75 7.71 8.97
#